data_AF-A0A1B8S072-F1
#
_entry.id   AF-A0A1B8S072-F1
#
_cell.length_a   1.000
_cell.length_b   1.000
_cell.length_c   1.000
_cell.angle_alpha   90.00
_cell.angle_beta   90.00
_cell.angle_gamma   90.00
#
_symmetry.space_group_name_H-M   'P 1'
#
loop_
_entity.id
_entity.type
_entity.pdbx_description
1 polymer ?
#
loop_
_entity_poly.entity_id
_entity_poly.type
_entity_poly.pdbx_seq_one_letter_code
_entity_poly.pdbx_strand_id
1 'polypeptide(L)'
;MSARWLIWVRETLTVSGLYIAAFWLTSLVWMPIQNLFFAEFVHFASLLYLPFGVYVLTAWLLGWRSALAILPGVIYAFWVLGGMNILLPSRIISIVIVICVAPAVFHLLALIGLDIRPKAGKQSCWICLMTAGILISVIKSVLVNNVLGSTPSEYVAYMIGDVSGLFFLMLALMLFFRSMRSAGH
;
A
#
# COMPACT_ATOMS: atom_id res chain seq x y z
N MET A 1 -11.76 -30.31 4.69
CA MET A 1 -11.47 -28.93 4.24
C MET A 1 -10.19 -28.48 4.94
N SER A 2 -9.11 -28.25 4.20
CA SER A 2 -7.75 -28.27 4.74
C SER A 2 -7.32 -26.95 5.40
N ALA A 3 -6.43 -27.05 6.41
CA ALA A 3 -5.86 -25.94 7.17
C ALA A 3 -5.30 -24.79 6.30
N ARG A 4 -4.91 -25.09 5.06
CA ARG A 4 -4.45 -24.10 4.08
C ARG A 4 -5.51 -23.05 3.77
N TRP A 5 -6.77 -23.45 3.59
CA TRP A 5 -7.87 -22.53 3.26
C TRP A 5 -8.12 -21.49 4.36
N LEU A 6 -8.04 -21.91 5.63
CA LEU A 6 -8.16 -21.03 6.79
C LEU A 6 -7.06 -19.96 6.83
N ILE A 7 -5.84 -20.31 6.42
CA ILE A 7 -4.72 -19.35 6.35
C ILE A 7 -5.00 -18.27 5.31
N TRP A 8 -5.46 -18.66 4.11
CA TRP A 8 -5.83 -17.70 3.07
C TRP A 8 -6.94 -16.76 3.51
N VAL A 9 -8.01 -17.28 4.10
CA VAL A 9 -9.12 -16.46 4.61
C VAL A 9 -8.63 -15.47 5.67
N ARG A 10 -7.84 -15.95 6.63
CA ARG A 10 -7.30 -15.10 7.70
C ARG A 10 -6.40 -13.99 7.14
N GLU A 11 -5.50 -14.32 6.22
CA GLU A 11 -4.65 -13.33 5.56
C GLU A 11 -5.48 -12.29 4.82
N THR A 12 -6.46 -12.72 4.00
CA THR A 12 -7.32 -11.80 3.25
C THR A 12 -8.10 -10.87 4.17
N LEU A 13 -8.74 -11.41 5.21
CA LEU A 13 -9.50 -10.60 6.18
C LEU A 13 -8.61 -9.60 6.91
N THR A 14 -7.44 -10.05 7.36
CA THR A 14 -6.51 -9.19 8.11
C THR A 14 -5.95 -8.08 7.21
N VAL A 15 -5.44 -8.44 6.04
CA VAL A 15 -4.79 -7.51 5.12
C VAL A 15 -5.79 -6.51 4.56
N SER A 16 -6.94 -7.00 4.06
CA SER A 16 -7.98 -6.10 3.53
C SER A 16 -8.55 -5.21 4.64
N GLY A 17 -8.74 -5.75 5.85
CA GLY A 17 -9.18 -4.95 7.01
C GLY A 17 -8.20 -3.84 7.36
N LEU A 18 -6.90 -4.14 7.45
CA LEU A 18 -5.86 -3.14 7.69
C LEU A 18 -5.78 -2.09 6.59
N TYR A 19 -5.93 -2.52 5.33
CA TYR A 19 -5.94 -1.60 4.20
C TYR A 19 -7.14 -0.64 4.25
N ILE A 20 -8.34 -1.14 4.53
CA ILE A 20 -9.57 -0.35 4.68
C ILE A 20 -9.45 0.61 5.87
N ALA A 21 -8.91 0.14 7.00
CA ALA A 21 -8.69 0.98 8.18
C ALA A 21 -7.70 2.11 7.88
N ALA A 22 -6.57 1.81 7.22
CA ALA A 22 -5.60 2.82 6.80
C ALA A 22 -6.21 3.82 5.80
N PHE A 23 -7.11 3.34 4.92
CA PHE A 23 -7.82 4.18 3.96
C PHE A 23 -8.72 5.17 4.68
N TRP A 24 -9.56 4.70 5.60
CA TRP A 24 -10.45 5.57 6.35
C TRP A 24 -9.70 6.50 7.30
N LEU A 25 -8.63 6.05 7.94
CA LEU A 25 -7.77 6.91 8.76
C LEU A 25 -7.17 8.05 7.93
N THR A 26 -6.70 7.73 6.73
CA THR A 26 -6.20 8.74 5.80
C THR A 26 -7.32 9.70 5.38
N SER A 27 -8.49 9.17 5.02
CA SER A 27 -9.57 9.95 4.44
C SER A 27 -10.36 10.81 5.44
N LEU A 28 -10.58 10.31 6.66
CA LEU A 28 -11.41 10.99 7.67
C LEU A 28 -10.62 11.79 8.68
N VAL A 29 -9.35 11.44 8.91
CA VAL A 29 -8.52 12.12 9.90
C VAL A 29 -7.47 12.97 9.21
N TRP A 30 -6.65 12.36 8.37
CA TRP A 30 -5.51 13.07 7.80
C TRP A 30 -5.91 14.09 6.72
N MET A 31 -6.71 13.71 5.72
CA MET A 31 -7.08 14.63 4.63
C MET A 31 -7.78 15.91 5.13
N PRO A 32 -8.71 15.86 6.10
CA PRO A 32 -9.28 17.08 6.67
C PRO A 32 -8.23 17.99 7.32
N ILE A 33 -7.30 17.43 8.09
CA ILE A 33 -6.21 18.18 8.72
C ILE A 33 -5.31 18.80 7.65
N GLN A 34 -4.93 18.03 6.62
CA GLN A 34 -4.15 18.52 5.49
C GLN A 34 -4.82 19.72 4.81
N ASN A 35 -6.13 19.65 4.58
CA ASN A 35 -6.88 20.70 3.88
C ASN A 35 -7.00 22.00 4.68
N LEU A 36 -6.79 21.98 6.01
CA LEU A 36 -6.69 23.20 6.81
C LEU A 36 -5.42 24.00 6.49
N PHE A 37 -4.33 23.34 6.11
CA PHE A 37 -3.04 23.96 5.82
C PHE A 37 -2.78 24.10 4.32
N PHE A 38 -3.37 23.24 3.50
CA PHE A 38 -3.14 23.15 2.06
C PHE A 38 -4.47 23.05 1.30
N ALA A 39 -5.33 24.06 1.43
CA ALA A 39 -6.68 24.07 0.86
C ALA A 39 -6.72 23.94 -0.67
N GLU A 40 -5.69 24.41 -1.38
CA GLU A 40 -5.57 24.32 -2.84
C GLU A 40 -4.79 23.07 -3.33
N PHE A 41 -4.40 22.18 -2.41
CA PHE A 41 -3.73 20.95 -2.80
C PHE A 41 -4.70 20.05 -3.57
N VAL A 42 -4.17 19.31 -4.56
CA VAL A 42 -4.92 18.41 -5.45
C VAL A 42 -5.99 17.64 -4.64
N HIS A 43 -7.27 17.97 -4.87
CA HIS A 43 -8.39 17.58 -4.00
C HIS A 43 -8.53 16.08 -3.71
N PHE A 44 -7.93 15.23 -4.56
CA PHE A 44 -7.99 13.77 -4.45
C PHE A 44 -6.67 13.12 -3.99
N ALA A 45 -5.61 13.91 -3.79
CA ALA A 45 -4.31 13.41 -3.37
C ALA A 45 -4.05 13.71 -1.89
N SER A 46 -3.70 12.66 -1.16
CA SER A 46 -3.26 12.79 0.22
C SER A 46 -1.74 12.84 0.28
N LEU A 47 -1.18 13.81 1.01
CA LEU A 47 0.25 13.90 1.33
C LEU A 47 0.72 12.79 2.29
N LEU A 48 -0.19 12.02 2.89
CA LEU A 48 0.12 10.87 3.74
C LEU A 48 -0.86 9.73 3.44
N TYR A 49 -0.52 8.89 2.47
CA TYR A 49 -1.39 7.79 2.04
C TYR A 49 -0.99 6.46 2.70
N LEU A 50 -1.45 6.25 3.93
CA LEU A 50 -1.17 5.04 4.72
C LEU A 50 -1.52 3.70 4.04
N PRO A 51 -2.57 3.58 3.21
CA PRO A 51 -2.87 2.32 2.52
C PRO A 51 -1.72 1.82 1.65
N PHE A 52 -0.90 2.72 1.10
CA PHE A 52 0.26 2.34 0.33
C PHE A 52 1.29 1.59 1.18
N GLY A 53 1.51 2.02 2.42
CA GLY A 53 2.37 1.31 3.35
C GLY A 53 1.88 -0.11 3.62
N VAL A 54 0.57 -0.29 3.87
CA VAL A 54 -0.03 -1.61 4.09
C VAL A 54 0.18 -2.49 2.87
N TYR A 55 -0.04 -1.94 1.68
CA TYR A 55 0.18 -2.60 0.40
C TYR A 55 1.62 -3.10 0.21
N VAL A 56 2.62 -2.23 0.40
CA VAL A 56 4.04 -2.60 0.24
C VAL A 56 4.45 -3.64 1.28
N LEU A 57 4.09 -3.44 2.55
CA LEU A 57 4.44 -4.38 3.63
C LEU A 57 3.78 -5.75 3.44
N THR A 58 2.55 -5.78 2.96
CA THR A 58 1.84 -7.03 2.65
C THR A 58 2.55 -7.78 1.53
N ALA A 59 2.93 -7.10 0.45
CA ALA A 59 3.69 -7.71 -0.64
C ALA A 59 5.06 -8.21 -0.20
N TRP A 60 5.72 -7.47 0.70
CA TRP A 60 6.99 -7.87 1.30
C TRP A 60 6.86 -9.14 2.15
N LEU A 61 5.78 -9.27 2.94
CA LEU A 61 5.54 -10.42 3.83
C LEU A 61 4.99 -11.65 3.11
N LEU A 62 4.01 -11.48 2.21
CA LEU A 62 3.24 -12.57 1.61
C LEU A 62 3.66 -12.90 0.18
N GLY A 63 4.55 -12.11 -0.43
CA GLY A 63 4.94 -12.26 -1.83
C GLY A 63 3.73 -12.15 -2.76
N TRP A 64 3.62 -13.05 -3.74
CA TRP A 64 2.52 -13.06 -4.72
C TRP A 64 1.12 -13.19 -4.08
N ARG A 65 1.02 -13.83 -2.92
CA ARG A 65 -0.26 -14.05 -2.20
C ARG A 65 -0.89 -12.72 -1.76
N SER A 66 -0.07 -11.67 -1.60
CA SER A 66 -0.53 -10.32 -1.28
C SER A 66 -1.58 -9.79 -2.28
N ALA A 67 -1.44 -10.11 -3.57
CA ALA A 67 -2.36 -9.63 -4.59
C ALA A 67 -3.79 -10.09 -4.32
N LEU A 68 -3.96 -11.36 -3.92
CA LEU A 68 -5.27 -11.91 -3.56
C LEU A 68 -5.74 -11.43 -2.18
N ALA A 69 -4.83 -11.35 -1.21
CA ALA A 69 -5.17 -10.96 0.16
C ALA A 69 -5.66 -9.51 0.27
N ILE A 70 -5.12 -8.61 -0.54
CA ILE A 70 -5.45 -7.17 -0.50
C ILE A 70 -6.62 -6.79 -1.43
N LEU A 71 -6.94 -7.64 -2.41
CA LEU A 71 -7.91 -7.34 -3.47
C LEU A 71 -9.27 -6.82 -2.95
N PRO A 72 -9.91 -7.45 -1.94
CA PRO A 72 -11.17 -6.92 -1.39
C PRO A 72 -11.05 -5.50 -0.84
N GLY A 73 -9.96 -5.21 -0.12
CA GLY A 73 -9.69 -3.87 0.41
C GLY A 73 -9.49 -2.82 -0.69
N VAL A 74 -8.77 -3.18 -1.76
CA VAL A 74 -8.56 -2.29 -2.91
C VAL A 74 -9.87 -2.04 -3.67
N ILE A 75 -10.66 -3.09 -3.93
CA ILE A 75 -11.98 -2.97 -4.57
C ILE A 75 -12.88 -2.04 -3.73
N TYR A 76 -12.92 -2.25 -2.42
CA TYR A 76 -13.70 -1.40 -1.52
C TYR A 76 -13.28 0.08 -1.62
N ALA A 77 -11.98 0.38 -1.56
CA ALA A 77 -11.50 1.76 -1.66
C ALA A 77 -11.88 2.40 -3.02
N PHE A 78 -11.73 1.67 -4.14
CA PHE A 78 -12.14 2.16 -5.46
C PHE A 78 -13.66 2.38 -5.55
N TRP A 79 -14.45 1.52 -4.92
CA TRP A 79 -15.91 1.66 -4.88
C TRP A 79 -16.34 2.86 -4.04
N VAL A 80 -15.68 3.11 -2.90
CA VAL A 80 -15.96 4.30 -2.08
C VAL A 80 -15.65 5.59 -2.84
N LEU A 81 -14.56 5.63 -3.61
CA LEU A 81 -14.16 6.83 -4.36
C LEU A 81 -14.95 7.05 -5.66
N GLY A 82 -15.34 5.96 -6.35
CA GLY A 82 -15.94 6.04 -7.70
C GLY A 82 -17.38 5.53 -7.81
N GLY A 83 -17.94 4.94 -6.77
CA GLY A 83 -19.23 4.24 -6.83
C GLY A 83 -19.23 3.13 -7.88
N MET A 84 -20.28 3.08 -8.69
CA MET A 84 -20.42 2.10 -9.78
C MET A 84 -19.40 2.28 -10.92
N ASN A 85 -18.71 3.43 -10.99
CA ASN A 85 -17.64 3.66 -11.96
C ASN A 85 -16.43 2.74 -11.74
N ILE A 86 -16.36 1.98 -10.63
CA ILE A 86 -15.37 0.92 -10.43
C ILE A 86 -15.35 -0.12 -11.56
N LEU A 87 -16.49 -0.33 -12.24
CA LEU A 87 -16.60 -1.27 -13.35
C LEU A 87 -16.08 -0.72 -14.69
N LEU A 88 -15.69 0.56 -14.75
CA LEU A 88 -15.06 1.11 -15.94
C LEU A 88 -13.75 0.36 -16.23
N PRO A 89 -13.44 0.06 -17.51
CA PRO A 89 -12.22 -0.65 -17.88
C PRO A 89 -10.95 -0.03 -17.29
N SER A 90 -10.86 1.31 -17.28
CA SER A 90 -9.72 2.03 -16.69
C SER A 90 -9.56 1.78 -15.19
N ARG A 91 -10.67 1.67 -14.45
CA ARG A 91 -10.66 1.39 -13.01
C ARG A 91 -10.32 -0.07 -12.71
N ILE A 92 -10.86 -1.00 -13.50
CA ILE A 92 -10.50 -2.42 -13.39
C ILE A 92 -9.01 -2.63 -13.65
N ILE A 93 -8.47 -2.04 -14.73
CA ILE A 93 -7.04 -2.10 -15.05
C ILE A 93 -6.22 -1.48 -13.92
N SER A 94 -6.66 -0.33 -13.37
CA SER A 94 -5.99 0.32 -12.24
C SER A 94 -5.95 -0.58 -11.00
N ILE A 95 -7.04 -1.29 -10.68
CA ILE A 95 -7.08 -2.25 -9.56
C ILE A 95 -6.06 -3.37 -9.79
N VAL A 96 -6.01 -3.94 -11.00
CA VAL A 96 -5.04 -4.98 -11.36
C VAL A 96 -3.60 -4.47 -11.21
N ILE A 97 -3.31 -3.26 -11.69
CA ILE A 97 -1.99 -2.64 -11.50
C ILE A 97 -1.67 -2.52 -10.01
N VAL A 98 -2.59 -1.96 -9.22
CA VAL A 98 -2.38 -1.76 -7.78
C VAL A 98 -2.07 -3.07 -7.09
N ILE A 99 -2.83 -4.14 -7.28
CA ILE A 99 -2.56 -5.40 -6.56
C ILE A 99 -1.29 -6.13 -7.04
N CYS A 100 -0.84 -5.90 -8.27
CA CYS A 100 0.25 -6.67 -8.89
C CYS A 100 1.63 -6.01 -8.80
N VAL A 101 1.74 -4.68 -8.80
CA VAL A 101 3.05 -3.99 -8.95
C VAL A 101 4.03 -4.34 -7.83
N ALA A 102 3.64 -4.24 -6.55
CA ALA A 102 4.53 -4.55 -5.44
C ALA A 102 5.02 -6.00 -5.42
N PRO A 103 4.16 -7.03 -5.50
CA PRO A 103 4.65 -8.41 -5.55
C PRO A 103 5.53 -8.66 -6.79
N ALA A 104 5.24 -8.04 -7.94
CA ALA A 104 6.09 -8.12 -9.12
C ALA A 104 7.47 -7.50 -8.88
N VAL A 105 7.54 -6.30 -8.29
CA VAL A 105 8.81 -5.63 -7.97
C VAL A 105 9.63 -6.46 -6.98
N PHE A 106 9.04 -6.98 -5.90
CA PHE A 106 9.76 -7.85 -4.97
C PHE A 106 10.25 -9.15 -5.63
N HIS A 107 9.47 -9.71 -6.56
CA HIS A 107 9.88 -10.88 -7.32
C HIS A 107 11.06 -10.56 -8.26
N LEU A 108 11.01 -9.45 -8.98
CA LEU A 108 12.09 -8.99 -9.86
C LEU A 108 13.38 -8.70 -9.09
N LEU A 109 13.29 -8.02 -7.93
CA LEU A 109 14.42 -7.78 -7.05
C LEU A 109 15.07 -9.10 -6.59
N ALA A 110 14.25 -10.11 -6.27
CA ALA A 110 14.76 -11.43 -5.90
C ALA A 110 15.47 -12.14 -7.07
N LEU A 111 14.97 -12.00 -8.30
CA LEU A 111 15.59 -12.59 -9.50
C LEU A 111 16.97 -12.01 -9.80
N ILE A 112 17.20 -10.72 -9.52
CA ILE A 112 18.51 -10.07 -9.69
C ILE A 112 19.43 -10.20 -8.47
N GLY A 113 19.10 -11.08 -7.52
CA GLY A 113 19.91 -11.36 -6.33
C GLY A 113 19.71 -10.38 -5.16
N LEU A 114 18.85 -9.38 -5.29
CA LEU A 114 18.50 -8.40 -4.26
C LEU A 114 17.26 -8.84 -3.45
N ASP A 115 17.27 -10.09 -2.97
CA ASP A 115 16.14 -10.63 -2.21
C ASP A 115 16.07 -10.01 -0.79
N ILE A 116 15.21 -9.00 -0.67
CA ILE A 116 14.95 -8.24 0.57
C ILE A 116 13.78 -8.78 1.39
N ARG A 117 13.13 -9.88 0.94
CA ARG A 117 12.01 -10.51 1.67
C ARG A 117 12.47 -11.04 3.04
N PRO A 118 11.56 -11.14 4.02
CA PRO A 118 11.93 -11.58 5.36
C PRO A 118 12.41 -13.04 5.33
N LYS A 119 13.53 -13.31 6.01
CA LYS A 119 14.11 -14.65 6.19
C LYS A 119 14.38 -14.88 7.67
N ALA A 120 14.12 -16.10 8.16
CA ALA A 120 14.38 -16.45 9.54
C ALA A 120 15.86 -16.19 9.89
N GLY A 121 16.10 -15.49 11.01
CA GLY A 121 17.45 -15.16 11.49
C GLY A 121 18.16 -14.00 10.78
N LYS A 122 17.54 -13.35 9.79
CA LYS A 122 18.11 -12.15 9.13
C LYS A 122 17.39 -10.89 9.59
N GLN A 123 18.16 -9.85 9.95
CA GLN A 123 17.59 -8.54 10.25
C GLN A 123 16.97 -7.91 8.99
N SER A 124 15.77 -7.34 9.15
CA SER A 124 15.08 -6.64 8.07
C SER A 124 15.76 -5.29 7.80
N CYS A 125 16.17 -5.07 6.56
CA CYS A 125 16.73 -3.78 6.13
C CYS A 125 15.59 -2.80 5.83
N TRP A 126 15.30 -1.90 6.78
CA TRP A 126 14.22 -0.91 6.62
C TRP A 126 14.49 0.07 5.47
N ILE A 127 15.76 0.47 5.28
CA ILE A 127 16.18 1.35 4.18
C ILE A 127 15.93 0.69 2.83
N CYS A 128 16.29 -0.59 2.70
CA CYS A 128 16.05 -1.36 1.47
C CYS A 128 14.56 -1.44 1.14
N LEU A 129 13.71 -1.59 2.17
CA LEU A 129 12.27 -1.62 2.02
C LEU A 129 11.70 -0.27 1.61
N MET A 130 12.22 0.84 2.15
CA MET A 130 11.89 2.20 1.71
C MET A 130 12.27 2.42 0.24
N THR A 131 13.47 2.02 -0.17
CA THR A 131 13.92 2.13 -1.57
C THR A 131 13.03 1.32 -2.51
N ALA A 132 12.67 0.08 -2.13
CA ALA A 132 11.71 -0.72 -2.89
C ALA A 132 10.33 -0.05 -2.95
N GLY A 133 9.87 0.55 -1.85
CA GLY A 133 8.63 1.32 -1.80
C GLY A 133 8.62 2.51 -2.74
N ILE A 134 9.71 3.26 -2.84
CA ILE A 134 9.86 4.37 -3.80
C ILE A 134 9.75 3.84 -5.23
N LEU A 135 10.47 2.77 -5.56
CA LEU A 135 10.41 2.15 -6.88
C LEU A 135 8.98 1.68 -7.23
N ILE A 136 8.31 1.02 -6.28
CA ILE A 136 6.91 0.59 -6.42
C ILE A 136 6.00 1.80 -6.65
N SER A 137 6.18 2.88 -5.90
CA SER A 137 5.37 4.09 -6.04
C SER A 137 5.54 4.73 -7.41
N VAL A 138 6.77 4.85 -7.92
CA VAL A 138 7.05 5.38 -9.26
C VAL A 138 6.36 4.54 -10.32
N ILE A 139 6.57 3.22 -10.32
CA ILE A 139 5.99 2.31 -11.33
C ILE A 139 4.47 2.35 -11.27
N LYS A 140 3.89 2.19 -10.07
CA LYS A 140 2.45 2.20 -9.86
C LYS A 140 1.84 3.54 -10.29
N SER A 141 2.44 4.66 -9.90
CA SER A 141 1.94 5.99 -10.24
C SER A 141 1.99 6.21 -11.75
N VAL A 142 3.08 5.84 -12.43
CA VAL A 142 3.15 5.95 -13.89
C VAL A 142 2.07 5.11 -14.56
N LEU A 143 1.92 3.84 -14.18
CA LEU A 143 0.95 2.95 -14.82
C LEU A 143 -0.51 3.37 -14.57
N VAL A 144 -0.88 3.64 -13.31
CA VAL A 144 -2.26 4.00 -12.96
C VAL A 144 -2.65 5.33 -13.58
N ASN A 145 -1.79 6.35 -13.49
CA ASN A 145 -2.15 7.67 -14.01
C ASN A 145 -2.24 7.70 -15.54
N ASN A 146 -1.44 6.90 -16.26
CA ASN A 146 -1.59 6.74 -17.71
C ASN A 146 -2.95 6.09 -18.07
N VAL A 147 -3.40 5.12 -17.28
CA VAL A 147 -4.69 4.44 -17.49
C VAL A 147 -5.86 5.36 -17.14
N LEU A 148 -5.71 6.23 -16.14
CA LEU A 148 -6.76 7.16 -15.70
C LEU A 148 -6.80 8.47 -16.48
N GLY A 149 -5.76 8.80 -17.27
CA GLY A 149 -5.66 10.07 -17.97
C GLY A 149 -5.39 11.27 -17.05
N SER A 150 -4.69 11.02 -15.93
CA SER A 150 -4.40 12.00 -14.88
C SER A 150 -3.39 13.08 -15.30
N THR A 151 -3.47 14.25 -14.67
CA THR A 151 -2.54 15.37 -14.93
C THR A 151 -1.15 15.11 -14.32
N PRO A 152 -0.03 15.61 -14.89
CA PRO A 152 1.32 15.39 -14.34
C PRO A 152 1.49 15.80 -12.86
N SER A 153 0.76 16.82 -12.41
CA SER A 153 0.71 17.24 -11.00
C SER A 153 0.17 16.15 -10.06
N GLU A 154 -0.80 15.35 -10.52
CA GLU A 154 -1.36 14.24 -9.75
C GLU A 154 -0.34 13.11 -9.56
N TYR A 155 0.54 12.87 -10.55
CA TYR A 155 1.61 11.86 -10.44
C TYR A 155 2.50 12.14 -9.25
N VAL A 156 2.97 13.39 -9.15
CA VAL A 156 3.89 13.82 -8.09
C VAL A 156 3.18 13.80 -6.73
N ALA A 157 1.93 14.28 -6.67
CA ALA A 157 1.17 14.28 -5.43
C ALA A 157 0.93 12.87 -4.89
N TYR A 158 0.55 11.91 -5.74
CA TYR A 158 0.38 10.51 -5.34
C TYR A 158 1.70 9.87 -4.91
N MET A 159 2.79 10.17 -5.60
CA MET A 159 4.11 9.64 -5.25
C MET A 159 4.59 10.15 -3.89
N ILE A 160 4.39 11.44 -3.59
CA ILE A 160 4.70 12.01 -2.28
C ILE A 160 3.88 11.32 -1.20
N GLY A 161 2.56 11.20 -1.42
CA GLY A 161 1.64 10.53 -0.50
C GLY A 161 1.98 9.08 -0.21
N ASP A 162 2.38 8.33 -1.23
CA ASP A 162 2.82 6.95 -1.11
C ASP A 162 4.08 6.84 -0.26
N VAL A 163 5.12 7.61 -0.59
CA VAL A 163 6.42 7.52 0.08
C VAL A 163 6.31 7.92 1.56
N SER A 164 5.60 9.01 1.85
CA SER A 164 5.32 9.43 3.23
C SER A 164 4.45 8.38 3.95
N GLY A 165 3.41 7.86 3.30
CA GLY A 165 2.52 6.85 3.85
C GLY A 165 3.26 5.59 4.28
N LEU A 166 4.17 5.10 3.43
CA LEU A 166 5.04 3.99 3.78
C LEU A 166 5.97 4.33 4.95
N PHE A 167 6.65 5.48 4.89
CA PHE A 167 7.59 5.90 5.92
C PHE A 167 6.94 5.97 7.31
N PHE A 168 5.84 6.70 7.42
CA PHE A 168 5.15 6.90 8.70
C PHE A 168 4.47 5.63 9.19
N LEU A 169 3.96 4.77 8.31
CA LEU A 169 3.44 3.47 8.73
C LEU A 169 4.56 2.60 9.33
N MET A 170 5.73 2.55 8.67
CA MET A 170 6.88 1.81 9.20
C MET A 170 7.37 2.38 10.52
N LEU A 171 7.41 3.71 10.65
CA LEU A 171 7.76 4.39 11.90
C LEU A 171 6.77 4.04 13.02
N ALA A 172 5.47 4.10 12.75
CA ALA A 172 4.42 3.75 13.71
C ALA A 172 4.55 2.30 14.17
N LEU A 173 4.78 1.35 13.24
CA LEU A 173 5.02 -0.05 13.57
C LEU A 173 6.29 -0.24 14.41
N MET A 174 7.37 0.46 14.08
CA MET A 174 8.62 0.42 14.84
C MET A 174 8.41 0.90 16.28
N LEU A 175 7.72 2.02 16.46
CA LEU A 175 7.39 2.56 17.78
C LEU A 175 6.49 1.60 18.56
N PHE A 176 5.48 1.03 17.91
CA PHE A 176 4.59 0.05 18.51
C PHE A 176 5.36 -1.20 19.00
N PHE A 177 6.19 -1.81 18.15
CA PHE A 177 7.01 -2.97 18.54
C PHE A 177 8.04 -2.63 19.61
N ARG A 178 8.64 -1.44 19.55
CA ARG A 178 9.57 -0.96 20.59
C ARG A 178 8.87 -0.79 21.92
N SER A 179 7.66 -0.24 21.95
CA SER A 179 6.86 -0.08 23.16
C SER A 179 6.47 -1.44 23.75
N MET A 180 6.03 -2.39 22.93
CA MET A 180 5.73 -3.76 23.42
C MET A 180 6.97 -4.43 24.01
N ARG A 181 8.12 -4.32 23.34
CA ARG A 181 9.39 -4.86 23.84
C ARG A 181 9.84 -4.19 25.14
N SER A 182 9.63 -2.88 25.27
CA SER A 182 9.94 -2.13 26.49
C SER A 182 8.96 -2.43 27.64
N ALA A 183 7.75 -2.88 27.32
CA ALA A 183 6.71 -3.23 28.29
C ALA A 183 6.79 -4.69 28.79
N GLY A 184 7.76 -5.48 28.34
CA GLY A 184 8.02 -6.81 28.93
C GLY A 184 7.05 -7.91 28.50
N HIS A 185 6.73 -7.99 27.21
CA HIS A 185 6.30 -9.23 26.55
C HIS A 185 7.30 -9.62 25.46
#